data_AF-A0A1S3ZHA5-F1
#
_entry.id   AF-A0A1S3ZHA5-F1
#
_cell.length_a   1.000
_cell.length_b   1.000
_cell.length_c   1.000
_cell.angle_alpha   90.00
_cell.angle_beta   90.00
_cell.angle_gamma   90.00
#
_symmetry.space_group_name_H-M   'P 1'
#
loop_
_entity.id
_entity.type
_entity.pdbx_description
1 polymer ?
#
loop_
_entity_poly.entity_id
_entity_poly.type
_entity_poly.pdbx_seq_one_letter_code
_entity_poly.pdbx_strand_id
1 'polypeptide(L)'
;MSKCDHLVFYRKSVADTILLVVYVDDIVIIGSDYAGISSLKSFLHTRFHTKDLGQLKYFLGVEVNRSKKGILLSQRKYILDLLAETGKLTAKPCSTPMVPNVYLMKDGGDPFDDPERYRRLVGKLNYLIVTRPDITFA
;
A
#
# COMPACT_ATOMS: atom_id res chain seq x y z
N MET A 1 18.82 11.98 18.38
CA MET A 1 17.98 11.63 17.21
C MET A 1 17.91 10.12 17.13
N SER A 2 16.71 9.55 17.32
CA SER A 2 16.50 8.11 17.39
C SER A 2 16.89 7.45 16.06
N LYS A 3 17.72 6.40 16.11
CA LYS A 3 17.95 5.50 14.97
C LYS A 3 16.61 4.83 14.68
N CYS A 4 15.86 5.35 13.70
CA CYS A 4 14.71 4.64 13.17
C CYS A 4 15.20 3.29 12.64
N ASP A 5 14.54 2.21 13.04
CA ASP A 5 14.85 0.86 12.56
C ASP A 5 14.93 0.88 11.03
N HIS A 6 16.06 0.40 10.50
CA HIS A 6 16.29 0.38 9.07
C HIS A 6 15.34 -0.66 8.44
N LEU A 7 14.19 -0.20 7.94
CA LEU A 7 13.24 -1.04 7.21
C LEU A 7 13.78 -1.51 5.85
N VAL A 8 14.87 -0.90 5.37
CA VAL A 8 15.49 -1.20 4.08
C VAL A 8 16.97 -1.47 4.30
N PHE A 9 17.40 -2.67 3.95
CA PHE A 9 18.78 -3.10 3.88
C PHE A 9 19.19 -3.25 2.43
N TYR A 10 20.44 -2.95 2.10
CA TYR A 10 20.94 -3.14 0.75
C TYR A 10 22.35 -3.72 0.77
N ARG A 11 22.64 -4.50 -0.26
CA ARG A 11 23.97 -4.98 -0.61
C ARG A 11 24.24 -4.52 -2.03
N LYS A 12 25.29 -3.72 -2.20
CA LYS A 12 25.74 -3.23 -3.51
C LYS A 12 27.11 -3.82 -3.82
N SER A 13 27.19 -4.52 -4.94
CA SER A 13 28.42 -4.98 -5.59
C SER A 13 28.64 -4.14 -6.86
N VAL A 14 29.77 -4.35 -7.55
CA VAL A 14 30.12 -3.57 -8.75
C VAL A 14 29.11 -3.78 -9.89
N ALA A 15 28.60 -5.01 -10.07
CA ALA A 15 27.64 -5.36 -11.11
C ALA A 15 26.20 -5.54 -10.59
N ASP A 16 26.03 -5.75 -9.28
CA ASP A 16 24.82 -6.31 -8.72
C ASP A 16 24.33 -5.57 -7.49
N THR A 17 23.01 -5.48 -7.34
CA THR A 17 22.39 -4.88 -6.16
C THR A 17 21.27 -5.78 -5.65
N ILE A 18 21.24 -5.96 -4.34
CA ILE A 18 20.14 -6.59 -3.60
C ILE A 18 19.62 -5.58 -2.59
N LEU A 19 18.31 -5.41 -2.56
CA LEU A 19 17.55 -4.65 -1.60
C LEU A 19 16.66 -5.62 -0.82
N LEU A 20 16.64 -5.50 0.49
CA LEU A 20 15.80 -6.25 1.40
C LEU A 20 14.96 -5.24 2.18
N VAL A 21 13.66 -5.25 1.96
CA VAL A 21 12.70 -4.43 2.71
C VAL A 21 12.01 -5.34 3.72
N VAL A 22 12.04 -4.94 4.99
CA VAL A 22 11.39 -5.67 6.09
C VAL A 22 10.31 -4.77 6.66
N TYR A 23 9.07 -5.26 6.69
CA TYR A 23 7.94 -4.57 7.28
C TYR A 23 7.16 -5.54 8.16
N VAL A 24 7.33 -5.45 9.48
CA VAL A 24 6.69 -6.34 10.46
C VAL A 24 6.88 -7.82 10.07
N ASP A 25 5.83 -8.48 9.57
CA ASP A 25 5.83 -9.89 9.17
C ASP A 25 6.17 -10.12 7.69
N ASP A 26 6.20 -9.06 6.87
CA ASP A 26 6.43 -9.12 5.44
C ASP A 26 7.88 -8.78 5.08
N ILE A 27 8.49 -9.61 4.23
CA ILE A 27 9.84 -9.40 3.69
C ILE A 27 9.77 -9.32 2.17
N VAL A 28 10.32 -8.26 1.59
CA VAL A 28 10.44 -8.07 0.15
C VAL A 28 11.90 -8.02 -0.25
N ILE A 29 12.27 -8.86 -1.22
CA ILE A 29 13.62 -8.88 -1.79
C ILE A 29 13.56 -8.40 -3.24
N ILE A 30 14.40 -7.41 -3.57
CA ILE A 30 14.49 -6.81 -4.91
C ILE A 30 15.96 -6.85 -5.31
N GLY A 31 16.29 -7.31 -6.51
CA GLY A 31 17.67 -7.24 -6.98
C GLY A 31 17.88 -7.88 -8.34
N SER A 32 19.07 -7.61 -8.89
CA SER A 32 19.55 -8.21 -10.14
C SER A 32 20.26 -9.55 -9.94
N ASP A 33 20.85 -9.74 -8.74
CA ASP A 33 21.64 -10.92 -8.38
C ASP A 33 20.76 -12.08 -7.94
N TYR A 34 20.33 -12.91 -8.88
CA TYR A 34 19.49 -14.09 -8.59
C TYR A 34 20.17 -15.10 -7.66
N ALA A 35 21.49 -15.26 -7.76
CA ALA A 35 22.24 -16.20 -6.92
C ALA A 35 22.29 -15.70 -5.47
N GLY A 36 22.59 -14.42 -5.27
CA GLY A 36 22.56 -13.78 -3.97
C GLY A 36 21.16 -13.72 -3.35
N ILE A 37 20.12 -13.49 -4.16
CA ILE A 37 18.73 -13.55 -3.71
C ILE A 37 18.39 -14.97 -3.23
N SER A 38 18.78 -16.00 -3.97
CA SER A 38 18.52 -17.40 -3.58
C SER A 38 19.25 -17.75 -2.28
N SER A 39 20.50 -17.32 -2.12
CA SER A 39 21.27 -17.52 -0.89
C SER A 39 20.63 -16.80 0.31
N LEU A 40 20.18 -15.55 0.11
CA LEU A 40 19.50 -14.77 1.14
C LEU A 40 18.16 -15.41 1.54
N LYS A 41 17.39 -15.92 0.57
CA LYS A 41 16.15 -16.67 0.83
C LYS A 41 16.41 -17.91 1.67
N SER A 42 17.40 -18.73 1.31
CA SER A 42 17.77 -19.92 2.09
C SER A 42 18.22 -19.56 3.52
N PHE A 43 18.97 -18.48 3.68
CA PHE A 43 19.39 -17.99 4.99
C PHE A 43 18.18 -17.57 5.85
N LEU A 44 17.25 -16.81 5.28
CA LEU A 44 16.02 -16.39 5.96
C LEU A 44 15.13 -17.58 6.31
N HIS A 45 14.96 -18.55 5.41
CA HIS A 45 14.19 -19.77 5.66
C HIS A 45 14.81 -20.65 6.76
N THR A 46 16.13 -20.62 6.92
CA THR A 46 16.81 -21.38 7.98
C THR A 46 16.66 -20.71 9.34
N ARG A 47 16.64 -19.37 9.39
CA ARG A 47 16.59 -18.61 10.65
C ARG A 47 15.18 -18.25 11.10
N PHE A 48 14.26 -18.11 10.16
CA PHE A 48 12.88 -17.73 10.37
C PHE A 48 11.97 -18.69 9.62
N HIS A 49 10.81 -19.01 10.20
CA HIS A 49 9.76 -19.77 9.52
C HIS A 49 9.11 -18.89 8.45
N THR A 50 9.81 -18.68 7.34
CA THR A 50 9.38 -17.82 6.24
C THR A 50 8.83 -18.68 5.11
N LYS A 51 7.73 -18.21 4.51
CA LYS A 51 7.13 -18.84 3.33
C LYS A 51 7.49 -18.02 2.10
N ASP A 52 8.13 -18.64 1.12
CA ASP A 52 8.37 -17.98 -0.16
C ASP A 52 7.04 -17.91 -0.95
N LEU A 53 6.56 -16.69 -1.17
CA LEU A 53 5.37 -16.41 -1.98
C LEU A 53 5.71 -16.26 -3.48
N GLY A 54 6.99 -16.37 -3.83
CA GLY A 54 7.49 -16.23 -5.19
C GLY A 54 7.58 -14.77 -5.61
N GLN A 55 7.13 -14.47 -6.83
CA GLN A 55 7.16 -13.12 -7.35
C GLN A 55 6.16 -12.22 -6.61
N LEU A 56 6.60 -11.01 -6.24
CA LEU A 56 5.76 -10.04 -5.52
C LEU A 56 4.47 -9.74 -6.28
N LYS A 57 3.34 -10.17 -5.72
CA LYS A 57 1.97 -9.91 -6.22
C LYS A 57 1.18 -8.98 -5.33
N TYR A 58 1.45 -8.98 -4.02
CA TYR A 58 0.77 -8.13 -3.04
C TYR A 58 1.81 -7.66 -2.02
N PHE A 59 1.75 -6.38 -1.64
CA PHE A 59 2.53 -5.81 -0.55
C PHE A 59 1.72 -4.71 0.14
N LEU A 60 1.52 -4.80 1.45
CA LEU A 60 0.71 -3.85 2.24
C LEU A 60 -0.74 -3.67 1.76
N GLY A 61 -1.29 -4.58 0.96
CA GLY A 61 -2.61 -4.39 0.33
C GLY A 61 -2.57 -3.63 -1.01
N VAL A 62 -1.38 -3.36 -1.53
CA VAL A 62 -1.15 -2.94 -2.92
C VAL A 62 -0.86 -4.18 -3.76
N GLU A 63 -1.64 -4.37 -4.81
CA GLU A 63 -1.44 -5.40 -5.83
C GLU A 63 -0.38 -4.96 -6.83
N VAL A 64 0.55 -5.85 -7.14
CA VAL A 64 1.64 -5.62 -8.09
C VAL A 64 1.44 -6.54 -9.29
N ASN A 65 0.99 -5.97 -10.40
CA ASN A 65 0.80 -6.67 -11.66
C ASN A 65 1.95 -6.34 -12.61
N ARG A 66 2.67 -7.37 -13.07
CA ARG A 66 3.78 -7.19 -14.01
C ARG A 66 3.35 -7.61 -15.40
N SER A 67 3.57 -6.75 -16.39
CA SER A 67 3.28 -7.00 -17.80
C SER A 67 4.52 -6.72 -18.66
N LYS A 68 4.51 -7.14 -19.93
CA LYS A 68 5.58 -6.80 -20.88
C LYS A 68 5.77 -5.28 -21.05
N LYS A 69 4.75 -4.47 -20.72
CA LYS A 69 4.79 -3.00 -20.80
C LYS A 69 5.36 -2.34 -19.55
N GLY A 70 5.50 -3.08 -18.44
CA GLY A 70 5.96 -2.53 -17.17
C GLY A 70 5.19 -3.08 -15.97
N ILE A 71 5.34 -2.40 -14.84
CA ILE A 71 4.74 -2.76 -13.55
C ILE A 71 3.54 -1.83 -13.28
N LEU A 72 2.39 -2.43 -12.97
CA LEU A 72 1.17 -1.75 -12.57
C LEU A 72 0.94 -2.01 -11.08
N LEU A 73 0.79 -0.94 -10.31
CA LEU A 73 0.33 -0.99 -8.92
C LEU A 73 -1.18 -0.72 -8.88
N SER A 74 -1.92 -1.58 -8.20
CA SER A 74 -3.38 -1.52 -8.09
C SER A 74 -3.80 -1.67 -6.63
N GLN A 75 -4.74 -0.84 -6.17
CA GLN A 75 -5.47 -1.06 -4.91
C GLN A 75 -6.95 -1.39 -5.19
N ARG A 76 -7.27 -1.90 -6.38
CA ARG A 76 -8.66 -2.14 -6.81
C ARG A 76 -9.44 -2.99 -5.81
N LYS A 77 -8.85 -4.07 -5.30
CA LYS A 77 -9.49 -4.91 -4.28
C LYS A 77 -9.82 -4.12 -3.01
N TYR A 78 -8.87 -3.34 -2.50
CA TYR A 78 -9.09 -2.48 -1.35
C TYR A 78 -10.22 -1.46 -1.57
N ILE A 79 -10.31 -0.87 -2.76
CA ILE A 79 -11.41 0.04 -3.14
C ILE A 79 -12.75 -0.70 -3.11
N LEU A 80 -12.82 -1.88 -3.72
CA LEU A 80 -14.05 -2.67 -3.77
C LEU A 80 -14.51 -3.09 -2.37
N ASP A 81 -13.57 -3.52 -1.52
CA ASP A 81 -13.85 -3.90 -0.13
C ASP A 81 -14.33 -2.67 0.67
N LEU A 82 -13.72 -1.49 0.47
CA LEU A 82 -14.16 -0.24 1.08
C LEU A 82 -15.57 0.17 0.63
N LEU A 83 -15.87 0.05 -0.67
CA LEU A 83 -17.20 0.33 -1.22
C LEU A 83 -18.23 -0.66 -0.68
N ALA A 84 -17.87 -1.92 -0.48
CA ALA A 84 -18.74 -2.93 0.13
C ALA A 84 -19.08 -2.56 1.59
N GLU A 85 -18.06 -2.24 2.39
CA GLU A 85 -18.23 -1.86 3.80
C GLU A 85 -19.05 -0.58 3.99
N THR A 86 -18.97 0.36 3.05
CA THR A 86 -19.72 1.63 3.10
C THR A 86 -21.10 1.54 2.42
N GLY A 87 -21.47 0.37 1.88
CA GLY A 87 -22.72 0.18 1.14
C GLY A 87 -22.77 0.94 -0.18
N LYS A 88 -21.62 1.31 -0.75
CA LYS A 88 -21.47 2.16 -1.94
C LYS A 88 -21.04 1.39 -3.20
N LEU A 89 -21.12 0.06 -3.22
CA LEU A 89 -20.78 -0.76 -4.40
C LEU A 89 -21.56 -0.37 -5.66
N THR A 90 -22.81 0.07 -5.51
CA THR A 90 -23.69 0.49 -6.63
C THR A 90 -23.69 2.00 -6.84
N ALA A 91 -22.83 2.75 -6.14
CA ALA A 91 -22.75 4.20 -6.29
C ALA A 91 -22.36 4.55 -7.73
N LYS A 92 -23.08 5.51 -8.32
CA LYS A 92 -22.77 5.99 -9.68
C LYS A 92 -21.37 6.63 -9.66
N PRO A 93 -20.51 6.32 -10.64
CA PRO A 93 -19.21 6.98 -10.76
C PRO A 93 -19.45 8.48 -10.94
N CYS A 94 -18.88 9.28 -10.04
CA CYS A 94 -18.88 10.72 -10.15
C CYS A 94 -17.58 11.13 -10.84
N SER A 95 -17.67 11.83 -11.97
CA SER A 95 -16.51 12.35 -12.69
C SER A 95 -15.99 13.66 -12.09
N THR A 96 -16.83 14.35 -11.32
CA THR A 96 -16.45 15.62 -10.72
C THR A 96 -15.76 15.36 -9.40
N PRO A 97 -14.49 15.76 -9.30
CA PRO A 97 -13.82 15.74 -8.05
C PRO A 97 -14.38 16.94 -7.23
N MET A 98 -14.90 16.70 -6.01
CA MET A 98 -15.45 17.58 -4.98
C MET A 98 -15.31 19.06 -5.29
N VAL A 99 -16.44 19.76 -5.25
CA VAL A 99 -16.52 21.19 -5.59
C VAL A 99 -15.44 21.96 -4.82
N PRO A 100 -14.47 22.59 -5.50
CA PRO A 100 -13.50 23.43 -4.83
C PRO A 100 -14.21 24.63 -4.20
N ASN A 101 -13.75 25.07 -3.02
CA ASN A 101 -14.36 26.14 -2.20
C ASN A 101 -15.68 25.78 -1.49
N VAL A 102 -15.88 24.52 -1.09
CA VAL A 102 -16.89 24.22 -0.06
C VAL A 102 -16.49 24.91 1.24
N TYR A 103 -17.27 25.93 1.64
CA TYR A 103 -17.15 26.55 2.96
C TYR A 103 -17.72 25.59 4.00
N LEU A 104 -16.86 24.73 4.53
CA LEU A 104 -17.17 23.91 5.70
C LEU A 104 -17.21 24.85 6.93
N MET A 105 -18.42 25.21 7.36
CA MET A 105 -18.60 25.92 8.63
C MET A 105 -18.39 24.95 9.78
N LYS A 106 -17.61 25.35 10.79
CA LYS A 106 -17.33 24.55 11.99
C LYS A 106 -18.60 24.09 12.71
N ASP A 107 -19.68 24.86 12.58
CA ASP A 107 -20.98 24.65 13.22
C ASP A 107 -22.09 24.32 12.18
N GLY A 108 -21.70 23.96 10.95
CA GLY A 108 -22.59 23.88 9.79
C GLY A 108 -23.29 22.53 9.56
N GLY A 109 -23.46 21.70 10.59
CA GLY A 109 -24.14 20.41 10.46
C GLY A 109 -24.22 19.63 11.77
N ASP A 110 -25.05 18.59 11.77
CA ASP A 110 -25.18 17.70 12.92
C ASP A 110 -23.88 16.90 13.13
N PRO A 111 -23.45 16.67 14.39
CA PRO A 111 -22.34 15.80 14.70
C PRO A 111 -22.54 14.43 14.06
N PHE A 112 -21.48 13.87 13.47
CA PHE A 112 -21.56 12.51 12.95
C PHE A 112 -21.79 11.53 14.10
N ASP A 113 -22.87 10.74 14.01
CA ASP A 113 -23.35 9.87 15.10
C ASP A 113 -22.29 8.90 15.66
N ASP A 114 -21.34 8.46 14.82
CA ASP A 114 -20.29 7.50 15.18
C ASP A 114 -18.87 8.02 14.83
N PRO A 115 -18.18 8.68 15.79
CA PRO A 115 -16.83 9.18 15.59
C PRO A 115 -15.78 8.09 15.26
N GLU A 116 -16.00 6.84 15.65
CA GLU A 116 -15.09 5.74 15.32
C GLU A 116 -15.22 5.34 13.85
N ARG A 117 -16.45 5.21 13.37
CA ARG A 117 -16.72 4.94 11.95
C ARG A 117 -16.19 6.05 11.05
N TYR A 118 -16.33 7.31 11.46
CA TYR A 118 -15.75 8.45 10.74
C TYR A 118 -14.22 8.37 10.68
N ARG A 119 -13.54 8.22 11.82
CA ARG A 119 -12.07 8.11 11.87
C ARG A 119 -11.53 6.92 11.07
N ARG A 120 -12.21 5.77 11.13
CA ARG A 120 -11.88 4.58 10.34
C ARG A 120 -12.00 4.87 8.86
N LEU A 121 -13.08 5.50 8.40
CA LEU A 121 -13.28 5.84 7.00
C LEU A 121 -12.21 6.82 6.49
N VAL A 122 -11.93 7.89 7.25
CA VAL A 122 -10.87 8.85 6.93
C VAL A 122 -9.51 8.17 6.84
N GLY A 123 -9.19 7.27 7.78
CA GLY A 123 -7.96 6.46 7.74
C GLY A 123 -7.85 5.61 6.47
N LYS A 124 -8.95 4.97 6.06
CA LYS A 124 -8.99 4.16 4.83
C LYS A 124 -8.87 5.01 3.56
N LEU A 125 -9.49 6.19 3.53
CA LEU A 125 -9.37 7.14 2.42
C LEU A 125 -7.95 7.71 2.32
N ASN A 126 -7.31 8.03 3.44
CA ASN A 126 -5.92 8.46 3.46
C ASN A 126 -4.97 7.38 2.92
N TYR A 127 -5.23 6.12 3.22
CA TYR A 127 -4.47 5.00 2.67
C TYR A 127 -4.61 4.87 1.14
N LEU A 128 -5.77 5.25 0.59
CA LEU A 128 -6.05 5.22 -0.85
C LEU A 128 -5.29 6.26 -1.67
N ILE A 129 -4.94 7.40 -1.06
CA ILE A 129 -4.16 8.47 -1.69
C ILE A 129 -2.83 7.94 -2.25
N VAL A 130 -2.28 6.89 -1.64
CA VAL A 130 -1.02 6.26 -2.05
C VAL A 130 -1.03 5.80 -3.52
N THR A 131 -2.18 5.36 -4.05
CA THR A 131 -2.29 4.95 -5.47
C THR A 131 -3.25 5.80 -6.31
N ARG A 132 -4.08 6.61 -5.66
CA ARG A 132 -5.04 7.53 -6.28
C ARG A 132 -4.95 8.91 -5.61
N PRO A 133 -3.91 9.70 -5.92
CA PRO A 133 -3.70 11.02 -5.31
C PRO A 133 -4.80 12.02 -5.69
N ASP A 134 -5.60 11.70 -6.70
CA ASP A 134 -6.74 12.48 -7.18
C ASP A 134 -7.97 12.40 -6.27
N ILE A 135 -7.98 11.55 -5.23
CA ILE A 135 -9.12 11.44 -4.28
C ILE A 135 -9.23 12.66 -3.35
N THR A 136 -8.14 13.36 -3.01
CA THR A 136 -8.17 14.49 -2.06
C THR A 136 -8.64 15.80 -2.65
N PHE A 137 -8.65 15.89 -3.97
CA PHE A 137 -9.24 17.02 -4.68
C PHE A 137 -10.57 16.63 -5.33
N ALA A 138 -11.11 15.45 -4.93
CA ALA A 138 -12.31 14.83 -5.47
C ALA A 138 -13.49 14.57 -4.54
#